data_AF-B8ER87-F1
#
_entry.id   AF-B8ER87-F1
#
_cell.length_a   1.000
_cell.length_b   1.000
_cell.length_c   1.000
_cell.angle_alpha   90.00
_cell.angle_beta   90.00
_cell.angle_gamma   90.00
#
_symmetry.space_group_name_H-M   'P 1'
#
loop_
_entity.id
_entity.type
_entity.pdbx_description
1 polymer ?
#
loop_
_entity_poly.entity_id
_entity_poly.type
_entity_poly.pdbx_seq_one_letter_code
_entity_poly.pdbx_strand_id
1 'polypeptide(L)'
;MLMESDQKKKYPDLYYWLFYDLSNLKKNKPKVYSAYAKRSAGSDGLSWGDPPYIKVDNDRAVCEDMGEEKIGDNLYQRKLQINWYGLTVPFEGVDKILIAGDLVGNPGNDPERDLVLEATVLHELIHWNRKHAGLDVFDEGPSYAFEEEAYGKRIVRTWKSCYSQPYYYVDGKGPK
;
A
#
# COMPACT_ATOMS: atom_id res chain seq x y z
N MET A 1 -14.44 2.80 4.23
CA MET A 1 -13.34 2.34 5.10
C MET A 1 -13.74 2.56 6.55
N LEU A 2 -13.08 1.91 7.50
CA LEU A 2 -13.29 2.16 8.93
C LEU A 2 -11.95 2.55 9.59
N MET A 3 -12.00 3.26 10.72
CA MET A 3 -10.81 3.66 11.49
C MET A 3 -11.15 3.64 12.97
N GLU A 4 -10.23 3.17 13.83
CA GLU A 4 -10.45 3.07 15.28
C GLU A 4 -10.59 4.46 15.93
N SER A 5 -11.34 4.58 17.02
CA SER A 5 -11.62 5.88 17.66
C SER A 5 -10.36 6.62 18.11
N ASP A 6 -9.37 5.89 18.61
CA ASP A 6 -8.12 6.49 19.09
C ASP A 6 -7.23 6.93 17.92
N GLN A 7 -7.26 6.19 16.81
CA GLN A 7 -6.63 6.59 15.56
C GLN A 7 -7.30 7.86 15.00
N LYS A 8 -8.65 7.97 15.04
CA LYS A 8 -9.37 9.19 14.62
C LYS A 8 -8.95 10.41 15.41
N LYS A 9 -8.78 10.27 16.73
CA LYS A 9 -8.30 11.37 17.59
C LYS A 9 -6.84 11.72 17.30
N LYS A 10 -6.01 10.72 17.01
CA LYS A 10 -4.57 10.91 16.75
C LYS A 10 -4.26 11.46 15.35
N TYR A 11 -5.06 11.09 14.35
CA TYR A 11 -4.88 11.45 12.94
C TYR A 11 -6.18 12.03 12.33
N PRO A 12 -6.65 13.20 12.81
CA PRO A 12 -7.90 13.79 12.33
C PRO A 12 -7.84 14.19 10.85
N ASP A 13 -6.70 14.66 10.36
CA ASP A 13 -6.52 15.05 8.95
C ASP A 13 -6.56 13.82 8.04
N LEU A 14 -5.94 12.71 8.46
CA LEU A 14 -6.01 11.43 7.74
C LEU A 14 -7.45 10.94 7.65
N TYR A 15 -8.19 11.04 8.77
CA TYR A 15 -9.61 10.70 8.78
C TYR A 15 -10.39 11.59 7.79
N TYR A 16 -10.18 12.91 7.83
CA TYR A 16 -10.86 13.80 6.90
C TYR A 16 -10.55 13.43 5.44
N TRP A 17 -9.27 13.26 5.11
CA TRP A 17 -8.81 12.91 3.77
C TRP A 17 -9.40 11.58 3.27
N LEU A 18 -9.36 10.52 4.08
CA LEU A 18 -9.92 9.21 3.71
C LEU A 18 -11.44 9.23 3.51
N PHE A 19 -12.17 9.95 4.35
CA PHE A 19 -13.63 9.88 4.39
C PHE A 19 -14.32 10.98 3.59
N TYR A 20 -13.63 12.08 3.26
CA TYR A 20 -14.16 13.17 2.43
C TYR A 20 -13.47 13.24 1.06
N ASP A 21 -12.14 13.25 0.98
CA ASP A 21 -11.46 13.44 -0.30
C ASP A 21 -11.49 12.16 -1.14
N LEU A 22 -11.09 11.04 -0.54
CA LEU A 22 -11.04 9.75 -1.24
C LEU A 22 -12.44 9.20 -1.58
N SER A 23 -13.45 9.46 -0.74
CA SER A 23 -14.84 9.10 -1.04
C SER A 23 -15.43 9.87 -2.22
N ASN A 24 -14.89 11.06 -2.52
CA ASN A 24 -15.24 11.87 -3.69
C ASN A 24 -14.29 11.66 -4.88
N LEU A 25 -13.41 10.64 -4.85
CA LEU A 25 -12.41 10.38 -5.89
C LEU A 25 -13.02 10.31 -7.30
N LYS A 26 -14.17 9.64 -7.46
CA LYS A 26 -14.86 9.55 -8.76
C LYS A 26 -15.21 10.91 -9.34
N LYS A 27 -15.60 11.85 -8.49
CA LYS A 27 -15.98 13.22 -8.86
C LYS A 27 -14.75 14.10 -9.08
N ASN A 28 -13.78 14.02 -8.18
CA ASN A 28 -12.65 14.96 -8.13
C ASN A 28 -11.48 14.52 -9.03
N LYS A 29 -11.28 13.21 -9.21
CA LYS A 29 -10.17 12.61 -9.96
C LYS A 29 -10.65 11.42 -10.80
N PRO A 30 -11.50 11.63 -11.81
CA PRO A 30 -12.14 10.55 -12.57
C PRO A 30 -11.15 9.61 -13.28
N LYS A 31 -9.99 10.13 -13.73
CA LYS A 31 -8.92 9.31 -14.33
C LYS A 31 -8.35 8.31 -13.32
N VAL A 32 -8.05 8.76 -12.11
CA VAL A 32 -7.53 7.92 -11.02
C VAL A 32 -8.56 6.87 -10.63
N TYR A 33 -9.83 7.29 -10.46
CA TYR A 33 -10.92 6.36 -10.17
C TYR A 33 -11.10 5.30 -11.25
N SER A 34 -11.01 5.67 -12.54
CA SER A 34 -11.12 4.71 -13.64
C SER A 34 -10.01 3.67 -13.62
N ALA A 35 -8.76 4.09 -13.37
CA ALA A 35 -7.61 3.18 -13.28
C ALA A 35 -7.73 2.21 -12.10
N TYR A 36 -8.23 2.72 -10.96
CA TYR A 36 -8.55 1.94 -9.75
C TYR A 36 -9.66 0.92 -10.01
N ALA A 37 -10.81 1.35 -10.52
CA ALA A 37 -11.98 0.50 -10.73
C ALA A 37 -11.70 -0.65 -11.72
N LYS A 38 -10.91 -0.37 -12.76
CA LYS A 38 -10.49 -1.36 -13.76
C LYS A 38 -9.69 -2.52 -13.14
N ARG A 39 -8.91 -2.26 -12.10
CA ARG A 39 -8.07 -3.26 -11.42
C ARG A 39 -8.76 -3.90 -10.21
N SER A 40 -9.79 -3.23 -9.67
CA SER A 40 -10.57 -3.64 -8.51
C SER A 40 -11.67 -4.66 -8.81
N ALA A 41 -11.42 -5.60 -9.72
CA ALA A 41 -12.37 -6.66 -10.07
C ALA A 41 -13.77 -6.15 -10.51
N GLY A 42 -13.85 -4.95 -11.08
CA GLY A 42 -15.12 -4.36 -11.54
C GLY A 42 -16.03 -3.81 -10.43
N SER A 43 -15.56 -3.77 -9.18
CA SER A 43 -16.23 -3.11 -8.06
C SER A 43 -15.41 -1.91 -7.60
N ASP A 44 -16.07 -0.90 -7.04
CA ASP A 44 -15.40 0.18 -6.32
C ASP A 44 -15.06 -0.20 -4.87
N GLY A 45 -15.35 -1.45 -4.48
CA GLY A 45 -15.08 -2.02 -3.18
C GLY A 45 -16.12 -1.74 -2.12
N LEU A 46 -17.12 -0.92 -2.41
CA LEU A 46 -18.21 -0.64 -1.46
C LEU A 46 -19.31 -1.72 -1.49
N SER A 47 -19.26 -2.64 -2.46
CA SER A 47 -20.29 -3.67 -2.66
C SER A 47 -20.01 -5.00 -1.96
N TRP A 48 -18.80 -5.23 -1.42
CA TRP A 48 -18.36 -6.55 -0.94
C TRP A 48 -18.54 -6.79 0.56
N GLY A 49 -18.97 -5.77 1.33
CA GLY A 49 -19.16 -5.85 2.78
C GLY A 49 -18.64 -4.62 3.50
N ASP A 50 -18.38 -4.74 4.81
CA ASP A 50 -17.75 -3.66 5.56
C ASP A 50 -16.35 -3.38 4.97
N PRO A 51 -16.05 -2.13 4.61
CA PRO A 51 -14.78 -1.78 3.98
C PRO A 51 -13.62 -1.97 4.97
N PRO A 52 -12.38 -2.20 4.48
CA PRO A 52 -11.27 -2.54 5.36
C PRO A 52 -10.98 -1.42 6.36
N TYR A 53 -10.44 -1.83 7.52
CA TYR A 53 -9.98 -0.88 8.52
C TYR A 53 -8.63 -0.32 8.11
N ILE A 54 -8.49 1.00 8.17
CA ILE A 54 -7.19 1.66 8.06
C ILE A 54 -6.55 1.68 9.46
N LYS A 55 -5.32 1.17 9.56
CA LYS A 55 -4.50 1.25 10.78
C LYS A 55 -3.16 1.88 10.45
N VAL A 56 -2.79 2.93 11.18
CA VAL A 56 -1.45 3.49 11.10
C VAL A 56 -0.49 2.61 11.90
N ASP A 57 0.55 2.12 11.23
CA ASP A 57 1.61 1.32 11.81
C ASP A 57 2.86 2.20 12.03
N ASN A 58 3.13 2.49 13.30
CA ASN A 58 4.31 3.27 13.71
C ASN A 58 5.43 2.37 14.25
N ASP A 59 5.22 1.05 14.31
CA ASP A 59 6.06 0.14 15.09
C ASP A 59 7.20 -0.46 14.25
N ARG A 60 7.35 -0.02 13.00
CA ARG A 60 8.31 -0.59 12.05
C ARG A 60 9.60 0.21 11.95
N ALA A 61 10.69 -0.53 11.83
CA ALA A 61 12.05 0.01 11.79
C ALA A 61 12.33 0.81 10.50
N VAL A 62 13.35 1.66 10.58
CA VAL A 62 13.94 2.35 9.44
C VAL A 62 14.72 1.35 8.59
N CYS A 63 14.70 1.50 7.26
CA CYS A 63 15.49 0.65 6.37
C CYS A 63 16.97 0.58 6.74
N GLU A 64 17.42 -0.62 7.05
CA GLU A 64 18.82 -0.98 7.24
C GLU A 64 19.25 -1.99 6.17
N ASP A 65 20.46 -1.82 5.62
CA ASP A 65 21.10 -2.85 4.81
C ASP A 65 21.59 -3.94 5.77
N MET A 66 20.85 -5.03 5.85
CA MET A 66 21.16 -6.13 6.79
C MET A 66 22.26 -7.06 6.25
N GLY A 67 22.89 -6.69 5.12
CA GLY A 67 23.98 -7.41 4.51
C GLY A 67 23.56 -8.68 3.78
N GLU A 68 24.58 -9.40 3.32
CA GLU A 68 24.47 -10.62 2.53
C GLU A 68 25.12 -11.78 3.29
N GLU A 69 24.38 -12.87 3.44
CA GLU A 69 24.83 -14.08 4.14
C GLU A 69 25.00 -15.20 3.11
N LYS A 70 26.20 -15.81 3.04
CA LYS A 70 26.42 -16.97 2.18
C LYS A 70 25.79 -18.21 2.84
N ILE A 71 24.83 -18.83 2.16
CA ILE A 71 24.09 -20.00 2.67
C ILE A 71 24.35 -21.28 1.87
N GLY A 72 25.17 -21.23 0.82
CA GLY A 72 25.57 -22.40 0.03
C GLY A 72 26.63 -22.09 -1.02
N ASP A 73 26.97 -23.07 -1.85
CA ASP A 73 27.86 -22.87 -3.00
C ASP A 73 27.17 -21.98 -4.03
N ASN A 74 27.71 -20.78 -4.21
CA ASN A 74 27.15 -19.71 -5.05
C ASN A 74 25.72 -19.26 -4.67
N LEU A 75 25.28 -19.55 -3.44
CA LEU A 75 23.97 -19.16 -2.94
C LEU A 75 24.13 -18.14 -1.81
N TYR A 76 23.56 -16.96 -2.05
CA TYR A 76 23.58 -15.85 -1.10
C TYR A 76 22.17 -15.46 -0.72
N GLN A 77 21.98 -15.25 0.57
CA GLN A 77 20.75 -14.77 1.18
C GLN A 77 20.97 -13.31 1.55
N ARG A 78 20.27 -12.40 0.88
CA ARG A 78 20.27 -10.99 1.29
C ARG A 78 19.03 -10.73 2.14
N LYS A 79 19.24 -10.23 3.36
CA LYS A 79 18.16 -9.67 4.16
C LYS A 79 17.95 -8.24 3.68
N LEU A 80 17.02 -8.06 2.74
CA LEU A 80 16.63 -6.72 2.30
C LEU A 80 15.48 -6.24 3.17
N GLN A 81 15.69 -5.11 3.85
CA GLN A 81 14.57 -4.29 4.28
C GLN A 81 14.07 -3.52 3.06
N ILE A 82 12.80 -3.71 2.73
CA ILE A 82 12.17 -3.02 1.60
C ILE A 82 11.27 -1.95 2.19
N ASN A 83 11.33 -0.75 1.60
CA ASN A 83 10.39 0.32 1.96
C ASN A 83 8.96 -0.20 1.80
N TRP A 84 8.15 -0.08 2.85
CA TRP A 84 6.75 -0.50 2.84
C TRP A 84 5.88 0.69 3.26
N TYR A 85 4.64 0.70 2.78
CA TYR A 85 3.77 1.87 2.90
C TYR A 85 2.33 1.49 3.12
N GLY A 86 1.92 0.44 2.44
CA GLY A 86 0.62 -0.20 2.52
C GLY A 86 0.84 -1.68 2.74
N LEU A 87 -0.07 -2.31 3.48
CA LEU A 87 -0.18 -3.75 3.47
C LEU A 87 -1.60 -4.17 3.82
N THR A 88 -2.22 -4.92 2.93
CA THR A 88 -3.51 -5.57 3.18
C THR A 88 -3.27 -6.91 3.87
N VAL A 89 -3.65 -7.02 5.14
CA VAL A 89 -3.54 -8.27 5.92
C VAL A 89 -4.87 -8.70 6.52
N PRO A 90 -5.14 -10.01 6.62
CA PRO A 90 -6.12 -10.50 7.57
C PRO A 90 -5.57 -10.28 8.99
N PHE A 91 -6.31 -9.58 9.85
CA PHE A 91 -5.96 -9.39 11.25
C PHE A 91 -7.18 -9.65 12.13
N GLU A 92 -7.10 -10.68 12.98
CA GLU A 92 -8.19 -11.03 13.93
C GLU A 92 -9.56 -11.22 13.26
N GLY A 93 -9.57 -11.77 12.03
CA GLY A 93 -10.82 -12.02 11.30
C GLY A 93 -11.39 -10.80 10.55
N VAL A 94 -10.68 -9.66 10.55
CA VAL A 94 -11.04 -8.46 9.80
C VAL A 94 -9.88 -8.06 8.89
N ASP A 95 -10.19 -7.67 7.65
CA ASP A 95 -9.16 -7.17 6.75
C ASP A 95 -8.76 -5.73 7.12
N LYS A 96 -7.45 -5.54 7.33
CA LYS A 96 -6.85 -4.25 7.64
C LYS A 96 -5.91 -3.83 6.51
N ILE A 97 -5.98 -2.56 6.15
CA ILE A 97 -4.94 -1.87 5.39
C ILE A 97 -4.05 -1.16 6.41
N LEU A 98 -2.83 -1.66 6.55
CA LEU A 98 -1.80 -1.01 7.36
C LEU A 98 -1.15 0.08 6.53
N ILE A 99 -1.03 1.29 7.08
CA ILE A 99 -0.35 2.42 6.44
C ILE A 99 0.84 2.82 7.29
N ALA A 100 2.00 3.01 6.68
CA ALA A 100 3.20 3.44 7.38
C ALA A 100 3.01 4.82 8.06
N GLY A 101 3.44 4.93 9.32
CA GLY A 101 3.27 6.13 10.14
C GLY A 101 3.93 7.40 9.58
N ASP A 102 5.06 7.27 8.89
CA ASP A 102 5.74 8.40 8.25
C ASP A 102 5.00 8.94 7.02
N LEU A 103 4.14 8.13 6.39
CA LEU A 103 3.31 8.53 5.26
C LEU A 103 2.09 9.38 5.67
N VAL A 104 1.65 9.27 6.93
CA VAL A 104 0.43 9.94 7.40
C VAL A 104 0.69 11.26 8.14
N GLY A 105 1.89 11.81 8.07
CA GLY A 105 2.17 13.13 8.64
C GLY A 105 1.51 14.23 7.80
N ASN A 106 0.67 15.08 8.39
CA ASN A 106 0.04 16.25 7.76
C ASN A 106 -0.63 15.99 6.38
N PRO A 107 -1.48 14.96 6.22
CA PRO A 107 -2.18 14.70 4.95
C PRO A 107 -3.05 15.91 4.57
N GLY A 108 -3.13 16.22 3.28
CA GLY A 108 -3.79 17.41 2.74
C GLY A 108 -2.89 18.66 2.66
N ASN A 109 -1.68 18.62 3.23
CA ASN A 109 -0.78 19.78 3.30
C ASN A 109 0.54 19.60 2.53
N ASP A 110 0.84 18.38 2.06
CA ASP A 110 2.02 18.06 1.26
C ASP A 110 1.57 17.31 0.00
N PRO A 111 1.52 17.99 -1.18
CA PRO A 111 1.00 17.40 -2.41
C PRO A 111 1.74 16.15 -2.88
N GLU A 112 3.04 16.04 -2.58
CA GLU A 112 3.83 14.85 -2.94
C GLU A 112 3.49 13.69 -2.02
N ARG A 113 3.43 13.95 -0.71
CA ARG A 113 3.02 12.93 0.27
C ARG A 113 1.58 12.48 0.06
N ASP A 114 0.66 13.38 -0.24
CA ASP A 114 -0.74 13.06 -0.53
C ASP A 114 -0.89 12.18 -1.76
N LEU A 115 -0.06 12.40 -2.78
CA LEU A 115 -0.01 11.55 -3.95
C LEU A 115 0.46 10.14 -3.60
N VAL A 116 1.50 10.02 -2.76
CA VAL A 116 2.01 8.71 -2.30
C VAL A 116 0.99 8.01 -1.40
N LEU A 117 0.33 8.74 -0.50
CA LEU A 117 -0.71 8.21 0.39
C LEU A 117 -1.92 7.72 -0.42
N GLU A 118 -2.38 8.51 -1.40
CA GLU A 118 -3.48 8.13 -2.28
C GLU A 118 -3.16 6.88 -3.09
N ALA A 119 -2.01 6.86 -3.76
CA ALA A 119 -1.57 5.72 -4.53
C ALA A 119 -1.48 4.46 -3.66
N THR A 120 -0.93 4.59 -2.45
CA THR A 120 -0.81 3.48 -1.49
C THR A 120 -2.17 2.95 -1.06
N VAL A 121 -3.09 3.81 -0.62
CA VAL A 121 -4.42 3.36 -0.15
C VAL A 121 -5.21 2.69 -1.26
N LEU A 122 -5.19 3.26 -2.48
CA LEU A 122 -5.91 2.70 -3.61
C LEU A 122 -5.32 1.37 -4.09
N HIS A 123 -4.00 1.21 -4.04
CA HIS A 123 -3.33 -0.05 -4.34
C HIS A 123 -3.74 -1.16 -3.36
N GLU A 124 -3.74 -0.86 -2.06
CA GLU A 124 -4.18 -1.83 -1.06
C GLU A 124 -5.68 -2.16 -1.17
N LEU A 125 -6.51 -1.18 -1.53
CA LEU A 125 -7.93 -1.44 -1.83
C LEU A 125 -8.11 -2.35 -3.06
N ILE A 126 -7.24 -2.25 -4.08
CA ILE A 126 -7.25 -3.19 -5.22
C ILE A 126 -6.99 -4.61 -4.73
N HIS A 127 -5.96 -4.84 -3.90
CA HIS A 127 -5.70 -6.16 -3.33
C HIS A 127 -6.90 -6.68 -2.52
N TRP A 128 -7.48 -5.83 -1.68
CA TRP A 128 -8.66 -6.19 -0.88
C TRP A 128 -9.86 -6.59 -1.76
N ASN A 129 -10.16 -5.81 -2.81
CA ASN A 129 -11.25 -6.07 -3.74
C ASN A 129 -11.07 -7.39 -4.50
N ARG A 130 -9.85 -7.63 -5.00
CA ARG A 130 -9.52 -8.84 -5.75
C ARG A 130 -9.65 -10.08 -4.87
N LYS A 131 -9.16 -10.02 -3.64
CA LYS A 131 -9.31 -11.09 -2.64
C LYS A 131 -10.79 -11.44 -2.42
N HIS A 132 -11.66 -10.45 -2.23
CA HIS A 132 -13.10 -10.67 -2.02
C HIS A 132 -13.81 -11.20 -3.26
N ALA A 133 -13.34 -10.85 -4.46
CA ALA A 133 -13.81 -11.42 -5.71
C ALA A 133 -13.28 -12.85 -5.96
N GLY A 134 -12.49 -13.43 -5.05
CA GLY A 134 -11.87 -14.75 -5.24
C GLY A 134 -10.80 -14.77 -6.34
N LEU A 135 -10.22 -13.61 -6.65
CA LEU A 135 -9.17 -13.45 -7.65
C LEU A 135 -7.79 -13.46 -7.00
N ASP A 136 -6.77 -13.78 -7.80
CA ASP A 136 -5.37 -13.64 -7.38
C ASP A 136 -5.04 -12.18 -7.09
N VAL A 137 -4.60 -11.89 -5.87
CA VAL A 137 -4.24 -10.55 -5.41
C VAL A 137 -2.98 -10.00 -6.10
N PHE A 138 -2.11 -10.89 -6.61
CA PHE A 138 -0.87 -10.52 -7.29
C PHE A 138 -1.04 -10.32 -8.80
N ASP A 139 -2.15 -10.79 -9.38
CA ASP A 139 -2.44 -10.63 -10.81
C ASP A 139 -3.15 -9.29 -11.13
N GLU A 140 -2.61 -8.18 -10.59
CA GLU A 140 -3.11 -6.82 -10.84
C GLU A 140 -2.52 -6.17 -12.11
N GLY A 141 -1.71 -6.92 -12.85
CA GLY A 141 -0.91 -6.46 -13.98
C GLY A 141 0.56 -6.22 -13.60
N PRO A 142 1.36 -5.60 -14.49
CA PRO A 142 2.75 -5.28 -14.20
C PRO A 142 2.90 -4.42 -12.94
N SER A 143 4.00 -4.56 -12.20
CA SER A 143 4.30 -3.69 -11.07
C SER A 143 4.20 -2.21 -11.47
N TYR A 144 3.56 -1.39 -10.64
CA TYR A 144 3.26 0.03 -10.88
C TYR A 144 2.29 0.33 -12.04
N ALA A 145 1.64 -0.67 -12.65
CA ALA A 145 0.72 -0.43 -13.75
C ALA A 145 -0.50 0.42 -13.32
N PHE A 146 -0.93 0.31 -12.07
CA PHE A 146 -1.97 1.20 -11.52
C PHE A 146 -1.48 2.64 -11.52
N GLU A 147 -0.33 2.92 -10.91
CA GLU A 147 0.22 4.26 -10.77
C GLU A 147 0.53 4.90 -12.11
N GLU A 148 1.11 4.15 -13.05
CA GLU A 148 1.39 4.62 -14.40
C GLU A 148 0.10 5.00 -15.15
N GLU A 149 -0.98 4.21 -15.02
CA GLU A 149 -2.26 4.54 -15.64
C GLU A 149 -2.95 5.74 -14.95
N ALA A 150 -3.00 5.73 -13.62
CA ALA A 150 -3.68 6.75 -12.81
C ALA A 150 -2.98 8.12 -12.90
N TYR A 151 -1.67 8.13 -12.74
CA TYR A 151 -0.87 9.34 -12.53
C TYR A 151 0.07 9.66 -13.69
N GLY A 152 0.20 8.78 -14.68
CA GLY A 152 1.09 8.96 -15.83
C GLY A 152 2.58 8.76 -15.50
N LYS A 153 2.89 8.29 -14.29
CA LYS A 153 4.25 8.06 -13.81
C LYS A 153 4.25 7.01 -12.70
N ARG A 154 5.39 6.37 -12.50
CA ARG A 154 5.63 5.60 -11.27
C ARG A 154 5.63 6.56 -10.09
N ILE A 155 4.86 6.23 -9.07
CA ILE A 155 4.95 6.91 -7.78
C ILE A 155 6.01 6.19 -6.97
N VAL A 156 7.25 6.68 -7.09
CA VAL A 156 8.37 6.18 -6.29
C VAL A 156 8.16 6.66 -4.86
N ARG A 157 8.14 5.71 -3.94
CA ARG A 157 7.86 5.96 -2.54
C ARG A 157 9.23 6.06 -1.84
N THR A 158 9.63 7.24 -1.36
CA THR A 158 11.00 7.54 -0.88
C THR A 158 11.10 7.82 0.63
N TRP A 159 10.33 7.13 1.48
CA TRP A 159 10.34 7.35 2.94
C TRP A 159 10.93 6.16 3.72
N LYS A 160 10.99 6.29 5.06
CA LYS A 160 11.91 5.56 5.95
C LYS A 160 11.36 4.22 6.44
N SER A 161 10.04 4.02 6.46
CA SER A 161 9.41 2.82 7.03
C SER A 161 9.68 1.55 6.23
N CYS A 162 10.15 0.49 6.90
CA CYS A 162 10.57 -0.73 6.21
C CYS A 162 9.92 -2.03 6.73
N TYR A 163 9.76 -2.98 5.81
CA TYR A 163 9.30 -4.33 6.06
C TYR A 163 10.42 -5.31 5.75
N SER A 164 10.65 -6.26 6.66
CA SER A 164 11.54 -7.38 6.42
C SER A 164 10.76 -8.48 5.72
N GLN A 165 11.03 -8.71 4.43
CA GLN A 165 10.55 -9.93 3.79
C GLN A 165 11.36 -11.14 4.27
N PRO A 166 10.75 -12.33 4.37
CA PRO A 166 11.48 -13.56 4.62
C PRO A 166 12.25 -13.98 3.37
N TYR A 167 13.42 -13.35 3.17
CA TYR A 167 14.51 -13.74 2.26
C TYR A 167 14.24 -13.72 0.75
N TYR A 168 15.25 -13.29 -0.01
CA TYR A 168 15.33 -13.52 -1.45
C TYR A 168 16.62 -14.29 -1.76
N TYR A 169 16.50 -15.31 -2.60
CA TYR A 169 17.65 -16.06 -3.12
C TYR A 169 18.23 -15.31 -4.31
N VAL A 170 19.47 -14.86 -4.18
CA VAL A 170 20.23 -14.32 -5.30
C VAL A 170 20.99 -15.49 -5.89
N ASP A 171 20.49 -16.07 -6.98
CA ASP A 171 21.33 -16.92 -7.82
C ASP A 171 22.49 -16.04 -8.31
N GLY A 172 23.73 -16.52 -8.29
CA GLY A 172 24.97 -15.72 -8.42
C GLY A 172 25.16 -14.91 -9.72
N LYS A 173 24.10 -14.72 -10.49
CA LYS A 173 23.95 -13.79 -11.61
C LYS A 173 22.98 -12.70 -11.15
N GLY A 174 23.51 -11.60 -10.62
CA GLY A 174 22.71 -10.47 -10.13
C GLY A 174 21.67 -9.94 -11.14
N PRO A 175 20.79 -9.00 -10.71
CA PRO A 175 19.73 -8.49 -11.56
C PRO A 175 20.29 -7.90 -12.85
N LYS A 176 19.72 -8.32 -13.99
CA LYS A 176 19.94 -7.69 -15.30
C LYS A 176 19.14 -6.40 -15.41
#